data_AF-A0AAE0FQB2-F1
#
_entry.id   AF-A0AAE0FQB2-F1
#
_cell.length_a   1.000
_cell.length_b   1.000
_cell.length_c   1.000
_cell.angle_alpha   90.00
_cell.angle_beta   90.00
_cell.angle_gamma   90.00
#
_symmetry.space_group_name_H-M   'P 1'
#
loop_
_entity.id
_entity.type
_entity.pdbx_description
1 polymer ?
#
loop_
_entity_poly.entity_id
_entity_poly.type
_entity_poly.pdbx_seq_one_letter_code
_entity_poly.pdbx_strand_id
1 'polypeptide(L)'
;GNAIFLEDGAETGNNFERNLIISVFPTMALIGEDQIPAAFWISNPSNYFDGNVAAGSAAHGFWIDLEYEVRGPTADLEGRKDVVAANSSLGSFDNNVAHSCERGFRIWPVFQPPEYTRMSNFTGYANMNGFEASPAWEDIGHGIGLLNFDHFKLADNSENNIVLAGTSPAESWFGPQITNAVAVGRSGAQRDEDRWSGRWRNGCGVRVDGRNSRFAWLDSTLFAHFSGKSDCRNEVFHTGNRQFHSTRFSSEVAAIAGCYACQDNIGGQNHRLSNLSFVDVTRRMRFMWKFESIFRDLDGSTSGTAGGQIVPYNRLLPIIEGHCRPSVMIDPESEQEGEGVLQRTLKRQGSPDQGIARP
;
A
#
# COMPACT_ATOMS: atom_id res chain seq x y z
N GLY A 1 -23.95 -9.06 -5.61
CA GLY A 1 -23.46 -7.98 -6.47
C GLY A 1 -23.16 -6.78 -5.62
N ASN A 2 -22.83 -5.67 -6.25
CA ASN A 2 -22.52 -4.42 -5.55
C ASN A 2 -23.74 -3.86 -4.80
N ALA A 3 -23.51 -3.07 -3.74
CA ALA A 3 -24.60 -2.49 -2.93
C ALA A 3 -24.92 -1.05 -3.33
N ILE A 4 -24.07 -0.08 -2.96
CA ILE A 4 -24.12 1.29 -3.49
C ILE A 4 -23.05 1.38 -4.58
N PHE A 5 -23.46 1.63 -5.82
CA PHE A 5 -22.50 1.77 -6.91
C PHE A 5 -22.87 2.89 -7.87
N LEU A 6 -21.82 3.50 -8.40
CA LEU A 6 -21.84 4.29 -9.63
C LEU A 6 -21.23 3.41 -10.72
N GLU A 7 -21.82 3.36 -11.91
CA GLU A 7 -21.44 2.37 -12.92
C GLU A 7 -20.59 3.00 -14.00
N ASP A 8 -21.05 4.10 -14.60
CA ASP A 8 -20.55 4.55 -15.89
C ASP A 8 -19.33 5.47 -15.79
N GLY A 9 -19.10 6.09 -14.62
CA GLY A 9 -18.00 7.01 -14.38
C GLY A 9 -18.32 8.46 -14.78
N ALA A 10 -19.56 8.72 -15.19
CA ALA A 10 -20.07 10.03 -15.58
C ALA A 10 -20.76 10.78 -14.42
N GLU A 11 -21.07 10.06 -13.34
CA GLU A 11 -21.83 10.53 -12.20
C GLU A 11 -20.93 11.33 -11.26
N THR A 12 -21.23 12.61 -11.08
CA THR A 12 -20.44 13.53 -10.23
C THR A 12 -21.36 14.35 -9.33
N GLY A 13 -20.80 14.90 -8.26
CA GLY A 13 -21.52 15.77 -7.32
C GLY A 13 -22.53 15.06 -6.44
N ASN A 14 -22.56 13.73 -6.44
CA ASN A 14 -23.44 12.95 -5.57
C ASN A 14 -22.89 12.93 -4.15
N ASN A 15 -23.81 12.89 -3.18
CA ASN A 15 -23.47 12.88 -1.77
C ASN A 15 -23.93 11.58 -1.09
N PHE A 16 -22.97 10.82 -0.59
CA PHE A 16 -23.17 9.57 0.14
C PHE A 16 -22.70 9.79 1.58
N GLU A 17 -23.62 10.16 2.47
CA GLU A 17 -23.27 10.45 3.85
C GLU A 17 -23.89 9.46 4.84
N ARG A 18 -23.08 9.00 5.79
CA ARG A 18 -23.57 8.28 6.98
C ARG A 18 -24.42 7.05 6.66
N ASN A 19 -24.09 6.36 5.55
CA ASN A 19 -24.72 5.11 5.17
C ASN A 19 -24.08 3.93 5.91
N LEU A 20 -24.87 2.90 6.22
CA LEU A 20 -24.40 1.62 6.76
C LEU A 20 -24.79 0.51 5.80
N ILE A 21 -23.79 -0.17 5.24
CA ILE A 21 -23.97 -1.33 4.37
C ILE A 21 -23.47 -2.57 5.11
N ILE A 22 -24.27 -3.64 5.10
CA ILE A 22 -24.01 -4.84 5.89
C ILE A 22 -24.11 -6.08 4.98
N SER A 23 -23.09 -6.95 5.05
CA SER A 23 -23.09 -8.28 4.43
C SER A 23 -23.36 -8.29 2.93
N VAL A 24 -22.41 -7.79 2.15
CA VAL A 24 -22.47 -7.83 0.67
C VAL A 24 -21.90 -9.15 0.14
N PHE A 25 -22.65 -9.84 -0.72
CA PHE A 25 -22.30 -11.17 -1.24
C PHE A 25 -22.10 -11.18 -2.77
N PRO A 26 -21.24 -12.06 -3.30
CA PRO A 26 -21.02 -12.17 -4.74
C PRO A 26 -22.27 -12.76 -5.41
N THR A 27 -22.48 -12.43 -6.68
CA THR A 27 -23.46 -13.11 -7.53
C THR A 27 -22.81 -13.52 -8.84
N MET A 28 -23.16 -14.72 -9.31
CA MET A 28 -22.67 -15.28 -10.58
C MET A 28 -23.62 -15.00 -11.75
N ALA A 29 -24.72 -14.27 -11.50
CA ALA A 29 -25.81 -14.08 -12.45
C ALA A 29 -25.77 -12.72 -13.17
N LEU A 30 -24.84 -11.84 -12.81
CA LEU A 30 -24.71 -10.48 -13.33
C LEU A 30 -23.33 -10.27 -14.00
N ILE A 31 -22.86 -9.02 -14.09
CA ILE A 31 -21.56 -8.67 -14.71
C ILE A 31 -20.37 -9.23 -13.91
N GLY A 32 -19.17 -9.22 -14.49
CA GLY A 32 -18.01 -9.87 -13.88
C GLY A 32 -17.65 -9.30 -12.50
N GLU A 33 -17.82 -7.99 -12.35
CA GLU A 33 -17.54 -7.21 -11.13
C GLU A 33 -18.46 -7.60 -9.98
N ASP A 34 -19.65 -8.13 -10.27
CA ASP A 34 -20.58 -8.62 -9.25
C ASP A 34 -20.12 -9.91 -8.55
N GLN A 35 -19.08 -10.57 -9.08
CA GLN A 35 -18.40 -11.70 -8.45
C GLN A 35 -17.36 -11.25 -7.41
N ILE A 36 -16.94 -9.98 -7.46
CA ILE A 36 -16.00 -9.32 -6.52
C ILE A 36 -16.62 -8.05 -5.94
N PRO A 37 -17.74 -8.15 -5.21
CA PRO A 37 -18.62 -7.03 -4.95
C PRO A 37 -18.04 -6.02 -3.95
N ALA A 38 -18.46 -4.76 -4.10
CA ALA A 38 -18.21 -3.70 -3.14
C ALA A 38 -19.48 -3.29 -2.37
N ALA A 39 -19.31 -2.86 -1.11
CA ALA A 39 -20.34 -2.10 -0.43
C ALA A 39 -20.53 -0.72 -1.04
N PHE A 40 -19.43 -0.07 -1.43
CA PHE A 40 -19.40 1.18 -2.17
C PHE A 40 -18.47 1.02 -3.38
N TRP A 41 -19.04 0.94 -4.59
CA TRP A 41 -18.29 0.94 -5.84
C TRP A 41 -18.34 2.34 -6.47
N ILE A 42 -17.17 2.93 -6.64
CA ILE A 42 -16.96 4.34 -6.94
C ILE A 42 -16.28 4.44 -8.30
N SER A 43 -17.05 4.72 -9.35
CA SER A 43 -16.54 4.87 -10.72
C SER A 43 -16.11 6.30 -11.08
N ASN A 44 -16.37 7.28 -10.20
CA ASN A 44 -15.90 8.65 -10.37
C ASN A 44 -15.55 9.29 -9.01
N PRO A 45 -14.34 9.84 -8.84
CA PRO A 45 -13.88 10.38 -7.56
C PRO A 45 -14.50 11.74 -7.24
N SER A 46 -15.10 12.44 -8.20
CA SER A 46 -15.77 13.74 -8.00
C SER A 46 -17.15 13.61 -7.34
N ASN A 47 -17.25 12.75 -6.33
CA ASN A 47 -18.40 12.55 -5.47
C ASN A 47 -17.95 12.63 -4.00
N TYR A 48 -18.92 12.74 -3.09
CA TYR A 48 -18.67 12.93 -1.67
C TYR A 48 -19.07 11.67 -0.90
N PHE A 49 -18.11 11.01 -0.26
CA PHE A 49 -18.32 9.80 0.54
C PHE A 49 -17.85 10.04 1.96
N ASP A 50 -18.76 10.45 2.84
CA ASP A 50 -18.40 10.89 4.19
C ASP A 50 -19.15 10.15 5.31
N GLY A 51 -18.42 9.64 6.30
CA GLY A 51 -19.02 9.01 7.48
C GLY A 51 -19.71 7.67 7.21
N ASN A 52 -19.40 6.99 6.10
CA ASN A 52 -20.04 5.73 5.73
C ASN A 52 -19.38 4.53 6.42
N VAL A 53 -20.14 3.45 6.59
CA VAL A 53 -19.68 2.21 7.20
C VAL A 53 -19.98 1.03 6.27
N ALA A 54 -18.93 0.31 5.87
CA ALA A 54 -19.02 -0.99 5.24
C ALA A 54 -18.74 -2.09 6.29
N ALA A 55 -19.81 -2.74 6.75
CA ALA A 55 -19.79 -3.78 7.79
C ALA A 55 -19.96 -5.17 7.17
N GLY A 56 -18.90 -5.65 6.53
CA GLY A 56 -18.87 -6.95 5.88
C GLY A 56 -19.21 -6.90 4.40
N SER A 57 -18.24 -7.25 3.57
CA SER A 57 -18.38 -7.47 2.13
C SER A 57 -17.49 -8.63 1.72
N ALA A 58 -17.96 -9.49 0.83
CA ALA A 58 -17.18 -10.62 0.36
C ALA A 58 -15.86 -10.19 -0.31
N ALA A 59 -15.82 -9.03 -0.98
CA ALA A 59 -14.60 -8.51 -1.56
C ALA A 59 -14.27 -7.12 -1.00
N HIS A 60 -14.98 -6.06 -1.38
CA HIS A 60 -14.55 -4.69 -1.12
C HIS A 60 -15.50 -3.95 -0.16
N GLY A 61 -14.96 -3.23 0.82
CA GLY A 61 -15.75 -2.23 1.56
C GLY A 61 -16.00 -1.03 0.65
N PHE A 62 -14.93 -0.29 0.36
CA PHE A 62 -14.91 0.76 -0.65
C PHE A 62 -14.02 0.35 -1.81
N TRP A 63 -14.47 0.56 -3.04
CA TRP A 63 -13.69 0.30 -4.25
C TRP A 63 -13.77 1.50 -5.18
N ILE A 64 -12.66 2.24 -5.29
CA ILE A 64 -12.46 3.23 -6.34
C ILE A 64 -11.94 2.50 -7.58
N ASP A 65 -12.78 2.46 -8.59
CA ASP A 65 -12.61 1.75 -9.86
C ASP A 65 -12.78 2.74 -11.01
N LEU A 66 -11.69 3.42 -11.35
CA LEU A 66 -11.74 4.52 -12.31
C LEU A 66 -11.24 4.08 -13.67
N GLU A 67 -11.92 4.57 -14.69
CA GLU A 67 -11.52 4.42 -16.09
C GLU A 67 -11.19 5.79 -16.70
N TYR A 68 -10.50 5.77 -17.83
CA TYR A 68 -10.18 6.97 -18.61
C TYR A 68 -11.34 7.43 -19.49
N GLU A 69 -12.27 6.53 -19.80
CA GLU A 69 -13.45 6.80 -20.61
C GLU A 69 -14.70 6.45 -19.81
N VAL A 70 -15.78 7.20 -20.03
CA VAL A 70 -17.11 6.84 -19.52
C VAL A 70 -17.55 5.55 -20.20
N ARG A 71 -18.06 4.60 -19.43
CA ARG A 71 -18.56 3.31 -19.92
C ARG A 71 -20.08 3.27 -19.92
N GLY A 72 -20.62 2.14 -20.37
CA GLY A 72 -22.05 1.86 -20.29
C GLY A 72 -22.92 2.77 -21.19
N PRO A 73 -24.25 2.78 -20.95
CA PRO A 73 -25.21 3.50 -21.78
C PRO A 73 -24.99 5.02 -21.83
N THR A 74 -24.28 5.61 -20.87
CA THR A 74 -24.04 7.06 -20.86
C THR A 74 -22.83 7.50 -21.70
N ALA A 75 -21.98 6.58 -22.18
CA ALA A 75 -20.77 6.91 -22.95
C ALA A 75 -21.01 7.78 -24.20
N ASP A 76 -22.15 7.57 -24.88
CA ASP A 76 -22.48 8.27 -26.13
C ASP A 76 -23.26 9.59 -25.93
N LEU A 77 -23.58 9.96 -24.67
CA LEU A 77 -24.28 11.22 -24.39
C LEU A 77 -23.35 12.42 -24.62
N GLU A 78 -23.95 13.54 -25.02
CA GLU A 78 -23.22 14.79 -25.27
C GLU A 78 -22.40 15.22 -24.05
N GLY A 79 -21.13 15.59 -24.27
CA GLY A 79 -20.20 16.00 -23.22
C GLY A 79 -19.58 14.88 -22.39
N ARG A 80 -19.89 13.60 -22.65
CA ARG A 80 -19.34 12.47 -21.87
C ARG A 80 -17.97 11.99 -22.32
N LYS A 81 -17.61 12.21 -23.59
CA LYS A 81 -16.28 11.87 -24.13
C LYS A 81 -15.15 12.72 -23.55
N ASP A 82 -15.48 13.85 -22.94
CA ASP A 82 -14.50 14.75 -22.31
C ASP A 82 -14.31 14.44 -20.80
N VAL A 83 -15.09 13.49 -20.24
CA VAL A 83 -15.00 13.11 -18.82
C VAL A 83 -13.96 12.01 -18.66
N VAL A 84 -12.91 12.31 -17.88
CA VAL A 84 -11.84 11.36 -17.53
C VAL A 84 -11.85 11.14 -16.03
N ALA A 85 -12.58 10.13 -15.56
CA ALA A 85 -12.77 9.87 -14.13
C ALA A 85 -11.42 9.64 -13.40
N ALA A 86 -10.51 8.88 -14.02
CA ALA A 86 -9.16 8.62 -13.50
C ALA A 86 -8.32 9.88 -13.22
N ASN A 87 -8.62 11.00 -13.90
CA ASN A 87 -7.91 12.29 -13.76
C ASN A 87 -8.79 13.40 -13.17
N SER A 88 -9.95 13.04 -12.63
CA SER A 88 -10.87 14.00 -12.04
C SER A 88 -10.47 14.35 -10.61
N SER A 89 -10.87 15.53 -10.14
CA SER A 89 -10.65 15.93 -8.75
C SER A 89 -11.48 15.07 -7.79
N LEU A 90 -10.90 14.72 -6.64
CA LEU A 90 -11.64 14.08 -5.56
C LEU A 90 -12.66 15.07 -4.96
N GLY A 91 -13.91 14.63 -4.75
CA GLY A 91 -14.90 15.37 -3.97
C GLY A 91 -14.57 15.33 -2.48
N SER A 92 -14.98 14.27 -1.80
CA SER A 92 -14.52 13.97 -0.43
C SER A 92 -14.50 12.46 -0.18
N PHE A 93 -13.56 12.05 0.67
CA PHE A 93 -13.54 10.73 1.29
C PHE A 93 -13.06 10.91 2.72
N ASP A 94 -13.98 11.11 3.66
CA ASP A 94 -13.66 11.39 5.05
C ASP A 94 -14.46 10.52 6.03
N ASN A 95 -13.79 10.15 7.13
CA ASN A 95 -14.42 9.49 8.29
C ASN A 95 -15.17 8.17 7.94
N ASN A 96 -14.73 7.48 6.90
CA ASN A 96 -15.32 6.20 6.50
C ASN A 96 -14.72 5.03 7.29
N VAL A 97 -15.52 3.98 7.47
CA VAL A 97 -15.13 2.77 8.19
C VAL A 97 -15.38 1.54 7.31
N ALA A 98 -14.41 0.64 7.22
CA ALA A 98 -14.64 -0.68 6.62
C ALA A 98 -14.07 -1.79 7.49
N HIS A 99 -14.88 -2.83 7.72
CA HIS A 99 -14.43 -4.01 8.43
C HIS A 99 -15.07 -5.29 7.92
N SER A 100 -14.42 -6.41 8.20
CA SER A 100 -14.88 -7.74 7.80
C SER A 100 -15.02 -7.89 6.28
N CYS A 101 -14.19 -7.18 5.52
CA CYS A 101 -14.08 -7.26 4.07
C CYS A 101 -12.79 -7.98 3.66
N GLU A 102 -12.70 -8.48 2.43
CA GLU A 102 -11.40 -8.88 1.89
C GLU A 102 -10.48 -7.64 1.81
N ARG A 103 -10.91 -6.60 1.10
CA ARG A 103 -10.22 -5.31 1.08
C ARG A 103 -11.13 -4.25 1.69
N GLY A 104 -10.70 -3.65 2.81
CA GLY A 104 -11.48 -2.60 3.48
C GLY A 104 -11.70 -1.41 2.56
N PHE A 105 -10.63 -0.89 1.98
CA PHE A 105 -10.65 0.14 0.95
C PHE A 105 -9.64 -0.19 -0.15
N ARG A 106 -10.10 -0.19 -1.41
CA ARG A 106 -9.30 -0.46 -2.60
C ARG A 106 -9.35 0.70 -3.59
N ILE A 107 -8.20 1.08 -4.12
CA ILE A 107 -8.05 1.90 -5.33
C ILE A 107 -7.37 1.03 -6.39
N TRP A 108 -8.12 0.69 -7.43
CA TRP A 108 -7.67 -0.13 -8.54
C TRP A 108 -8.66 0.06 -9.70
N PRO A 109 -8.21 0.26 -10.95
CA PRO A 109 -6.82 0.11 -11.41
C PRO A 109 -6.02 1.41 -11.47
N VAL A 110 -6.63 2.59 -11.32
CA VAL A 110 -5.92 3.86 -11.46
C VAL A 110 -6.59 4.97 -10.66
N PHE A 111 -5.79 5.92 -10.17
CA PHE A 111 -6.30 7.23 -9.79
C PHE A 111 -5.17 8.26 -9.80
N GLN A 112 -5.24 9.23 -10.71
CA GLN A 112 -4.24 10.27 -10.95
C GLN A 112 -4.89 11.66 -10.94
N PRO A 113 -5.27 12.18 -9.76
CA PRO A 113 -5.87 13.50 -9.68
C PRO A 113 -4.91 14.56 -10.23
N PRO A 114 -5.44 15.67 -10.77
CA PRO A 114 -4.65 16.71 -11.42
C PRO A 114 -3.79 17.49 -10.42
N GLU A 115 -4.19 17.48 -9.15
CA GLU A 115 -3.50 18.11 -8.03
C GLU A 115 -3.42 17.16 -6.84
N TYR A 116 -2.54 17.50 -5.90
CA TYR A 116 -2.39 16.74 -4.65
C TYR A 116 -3.70 16.77 -3.87
N THR A 117 -4.34 15.62 -3.71
CA THR A 117 -5.61 15.52 -2.99
C THR A 117 -5.53 14.53 -1.84
N ARG A 118 -6.43 14.70 -0.87
CA ARG A 118 -6.38 14.01 0.40
C ARG A 118 -7.64 13.21 0.64
N MET A 119 -7.46 11.95 1.00
CA MET A 119 -8.47 11.10 1.62
C MET A 119 -8.14 10.98 3.10
N SER A 120 -9.12 11.19 3.98
CA SER A 120 -8.86 11.39 5.40
C SER A 120 -9.66 10.46 6.30
N ASN A 121 -9.13 10.22 7.51
CA ASN A 121 -9.85 9.61 8.64
C ASN A 121 -10.49 8.24 8.34
N PHE A 122 -9.92 7.46 7.41
CA PHE A 122 -10.39 6.11 7.16
C PHE A 122 -10.03 5.17 8.31
N THR A 123 -10.99 4.37 8.77
CA THR A 123 -10.75 3.32 9.76
C THR A 123 -11.00 1.95 9.13
N GLY A 124 -9.95 1.13 9.00
CA GLY A 124 -10.03 -0.19 8.40
C GLY A 124 -9.56 -1.28 9.35
N TYR A 125 -10.44 -2.18 9.77
CA TYR A 125 -10.06 -3.25 10.69
C TYR A 125 -10.70 -4.60 10.39
N ALA A 126 -10.08 -5.69 10.85
CA ALA A 126 -10.58 -7.04 10.62
C ALA A 126 -10.88 -7.33 9.13
N ASN A 127 -10.12 -6.72 8.21
CA ASN A 127 -10.15 -7.03 6.78
C ASN A 127 -8.98 -7.97 6.44
N MET A 128 -8.89 -8.45 5.20
CA MET A 128 -7.65 -9.07 4.73
C MET A 128 -6.57 -8.00 4.47
N ASN A 129 -6.85 -7.06 3.57
CA ASN A 129 -6.10 -5.82 3.44
C ASN A 129 -6.95 -4.66 3.99
N GLY A 130 -6.40 -3.88 4.91
CA GLY A 130 -7.10 -2.71 5.45
C GLY A 130 -7.32 -1.65 4.38
N PHE A 131 -6.23 -1.27 3.71
CA PHE A 131 -6.20 -0.35 2.59
C PHE A 131 -5.23 -0.83 1.51
N GLU A 132 -5.65 -0.75 0.24
CA GLU A 132 -4.84 -1.13 -0.91
C GLU A 132 -5.00 -0.13 -2.06
N ALA A 133 -3.90 0.49 -2.48
CA ALA A 133 -3.84 1.24 -3.72
C ALA A 133 -2.75 0.67 -4.62
N SER A 134 -3.16 0.12 -5.76
CA SER A 134 -2.26 -0.55 -6.71
C SER A 134 -2.83 -0.50 -8.12
N PRO A 135 -2.01 -0.48 -9.18
CA PRO A 135 -2.53 -0.48 -10.53
C PRO A 135 -2.94 -1.85 -11.05
N ALA A 136 -3.67 -1.85 -12.18
CA ALA A 136 -3.78 -3.05 -13.02
C ALA A 136 -2.41 -3.46 -13.61
N TRP A 137 -2.31 -4.74 -13.95
CA TRP A 137 -1.06 -5.41 -14.32
C TRP A 137 -0.39 -4.89 -15.60
N GLU A 138 -1.15 -4.24 -16.47
CA GLU A 138 -0.76 -3.88 -17.85
C GLU A 138 -0.44 -2.39 -18.03
N ASP A 139 -0.73 -1.56 -17.03
CA ASP A 139 -0.65 -0.11 -17.16
C ASP A 139 0.76 0.43 -16.84
N ILE A 140 1.56 0.55 -17.90
CA ILE A 140 2.84 1.27 -17.86
C ILE A 140 2.56 2.76 -18.03
N GLY A 141 2.40 3.48 -16.91
CA GLY A 141 2.26 4.95 -16.90
C GLY A 141 0.97 5.46 -16.25
N HIS A 142 -0.01 4.59 -16.06
CA HIS A 142 -1.27 4.88 -15.35
C HIS A 142 -1.22 4.16 -14.00
N GLY A 143 -1.29 4.89 -12.90
CA GLY A 143 -1.09 4.29 -11.59
C GLY A 143 -1.59 5.16 -10.45
N ILE A 144 -1.14 4.88 -9.24
CA ILE A 144 -1.56 5.66 -8.07
C ILE A 144 -0.77 6.97 -8.05
N GLY A 145 -1.47 8.09 -8.24
CA GLY A 145 -0.91 9.42 -8.43
C GLY A 145 -0.75 10.22 -7.12
N LEU A 146 -1.06 11.51 -7.21
CA LEU A 146 -0.85 12.53 -6.17
C LEU A 146 -1.89 12.46 -5.04
N LEU A 147 -1.90 11.34 -4.32
CA LEU A 147 -2.83 11.07 -3.23
C LEU A 147 -2.15 11.09 -1.87
N ASN A 148 -2.79 11.75 -0.90
CA ASN A 148 -2.46 11.61 0.51
C ASN A 148 -3.53 10.83 1.25
N PHE A 149 -3.11 9.76 1.92
CA PHE A 149 -3.92 8.98 2.84
C PHE A 149 -3.60 9.42 4.26
N ASP A 150 -4.41 10.35 4.75
CA ASP A 150 -4.15 11.09 5.98
C ASP A 150 -5.01 10.58 7.14
N HIS A 151 -4.43 10.41 8.32
CA HIS A 151 -5.14 9.95 9.53
C HIS A 151 -5.83 8.58 9.39
N PHE A 152 -5.25 7.68 8.58
CA PHE A 152 -5.77 6.31 8.45
C PHE A 152 -5.47 5.50 9.72
N LYS A 153 -6.49 4.81 10.24
CA LYS A 153 -6.40 3.95 11.43
C LYS A 153 -6.68 2.51 11.02
N LEU A 154 -5.66 1.68 11.07
CA LEU A 154 -5.69 0.35 10.49
C LEU A 154 -5.23 -0.67 11.53
N ALA A 155 -6.07 -1.64 11.84
CA ALA A 155 -5.80 -2.58 12.91
C ALA A 155 -6.36 -3.96 12.58
N ASP A 156 -5.71 -5.00 13.06
CA ASP A 156 -6.27 -6.35 12.99
C ASP A 156 -6.60 -6.85 11.58
N ASN A 157 -5.94 -6.30 10.55
CA ASN A 157 -6.07 -6.80 9.19
C ASN A 157 -5.17 -8.03 9.00
N SER A 158 -5.69 -9.06 8.34
CA SER A 158 -5.05 -10.38 8.33
C SER A 158 -3.78 -10.42 7.49
N GLU A 159 -3.70 -9.67 6.39
CA GLU A 159 -2.57 -9.73 5.46
C GLU A 159 -1.79 -8.43 5.30
N ASN A 160 -2.43 -7.27 5.27
CA ASN A 160 -1.73 -5.99 5.28
C ASN A 160 -2.61 -4.94 5.92
N ASN A 161 -2.03 -4.02 6.70
CA ASN A 161 -2.77 -2.80 7.04
C ASN A 161 -2.83 -1.89 5.80
N ILE A 162 -1.68 -1.64 5.15
CA ILE A 162 -1.60 -0.81 3.95
C ILE A 162 -0.81 -1.52 2.85
N VAL A 163 -1.31 -1.40 1.62
CA VAL A 163 -0.58 -1.73 0.39
C VAL A 163 -0.52 -0.50 -0.51
N LEU A 164 0.68 -0.11 -0.92
CA LEU A 164 0.92 0.93 -1.93
C LEU A 164 1.85 0.39 -3.03
N ALA A 165 1.32 0.17 -4.22
CA ALA A 165 2.08 -0.34 -5.36
C ALA A 165 1.81 0.46 -6.64
N GLY A 166 2.74 0.39 -7.58
CA GLY A 166 2.65 0.94 -8.94
C GLY A 166 2.27 2.41 -8.99
N THR A 167 3.02 3.20 -8.22
CA THR A 167 2.88 4.65 -8.14
C THR A 167 3.41 5.29 -9.43
N SER A 168 2.55 5.93 -10.22
CA SER A 168 2.94 6.53 -11.50
C SER A 168 3.53 7.94 -11.34
N PRO A 169 4.51 8.35 -12.18
CA PRO A 169 5.09 9.68 -12.12
C PRO A 169 4.26 10.69 -12.92
N ALA A 170 3.79 11.74 -12.27
CA ALA A 170 3.61 13.02 -12.95
C ALA A 170 4.70 13.96 -12.44
N GLU A 171 5.87 13.91 -13.10
CA GLU A 171 6.97 14.91 -13.09
C GLU A 171 7.58 15.36 -11.76
N SER A 172 7.07 14.86 -10.63
CA SER A 172 7.37 15.38 -9.32
C SER A 172 8.03 14.30 -8.48
N TRP A 173 8.96 14.70 -7.61
CA TRP A 173 9.54 13.84 -6.57
C TRP A 173 8.51 13.44 -5.48
N PHE A 174 7.22 13.60 -5.75
CA PHE A 174 6.11 13.39 -4.84
C PHE A 174 5.22 12.29 -5.44
N GLY A 175 5.26 11.11 -4.83
CA GLY A 175 4.29 10.04 -5.06
C GLY A 175 3.17 10.08 -4.01
N PRO A 176 2.36 9.02 -3.91
CA PRO A 176 1.37 8.92 -2.85
C PRO A 176 2.03 8.97 -1.47
N GLN A 177 1.34 9.62 -0.53
CA GLN A 177 1.76 9.76 0.87
C GLN A 177 0.81 9.01 1.79
N ILE A 178 1.36 8.47 2.85
CA ILE A 178 0.64 8.06 4.05
C ILE A 178 1.09 9.02 5.15
N THR A 179 0.18 9.81 5.69
CA THR A 179 0.49 10.77 6.76
C THR A 179 -0.38 10.54 7.98
N ASN A 180 0.17 10.75 9.18
CA ASN A 180 -0.56 10.72 10.45
C ASN A 180 -1.30 9.38 10.71
N ALA A 181 -0.80 8.28 10.15
CA ALA A 181 -1.47 7.00 10.20
C ALA A 181 -1.12 6.20 11.47
N VAL A 182 -2.01 5.29 11.84
CA VAL A 182 -1.77 4.30 12.88
C VAL A 182 -2.01 2.92 12.29
N ALA A 183 -0.98 2.09 12.28
CA ALA A 183 -1.03 0.70 11.87
C ALA A 183 -0.77 -0.20 13.09
N VAL A 184 -1.76 -0.99 13.48
CA VAL A 184 -1.65 -1.96 14.58
C VAL A 184 -1.67 -3.36 14.01
N GLY A 185 -0.72 -4.21 14.43
CA GLY A 185 -0.65 -5.59 14.01
C GLY A 185 -1.87 -6.41 14.44
N ARG A 186 -1.98 -7.62 13.90
CA ARG A 186 -3.10 -8.51 14.17
C ARG A 186 -3.09 -8.97 15.62
N SER A 187 -4.24 -8.86 16.27
CA SER A 187 -4.45 -9.42 17.60
C SER A 187 -4.37 -10.95 17.49
N GLY A 188 -3.60 -11.60 18.37
CA GLY A 188 -3.42 -13.06 18.35
C GLY A 188 -4.67 -13.86 18.74
N ALA A 189 -5.85 -13.24 18.74
CA ALA A 189 -7.09 -13.76 19.30
C ALA A 189 -7.88 -14.68 18.36
N GLN A 190 -7.44 -14.92 17.12
CA GLN A 190 -8.03 -15.97 16.29
C GLN A 190 -6.95 -16.93 15.79
N ARG A 191 -6.89 -18.10 16.45
CA ARG A 191 -6.44 -19.37 15.85
C ARG A 191 -7.41 -19.89 14.79
N ASP A 192 -8.34 -19.06 14.35
CA ASP A 192 -9.31 -19.44 13.35
C ASP A 192 -8.58 -19.37 12.01
N GLU A 193 -8.47 -20.53 11.38
CA GLU A 193 -8.29 -20.65 9.94
C GLU A 193 -9.06 -19.51 9.26
N ASP A 194 -8.34 -18.52 8.69
CA ASP A 194 -8.99 -17.41 7.98
C ASP A 194 -10.03 -18.03 7.03
N ARG A 195 -11.29 -17.62 7.21
CA ARG A 195 -12.51 -18.17 6.58
C ARG A 195 -12.41 -18.28 5.05
N TRP A 196 -11.43 -17.61 4.45
CA TRP A 196 -11.14 -17.54 3.02
C TRP A 196 -10.02 -18.47 2.53
N SER A 197 -9.10 -18.92 3.40
CA SER A 197 -7.89 -19.63 2.91
C SER A 197 -7.34 -20.76 3.77
N GLY A 198 -7.86 -20.99 4.99
CA GLY A 198 -7.37 -22.08 5.85
C GLY A 198 -5.89 -21.92 6.25
N ARG A 199 -5.36 -20.69 6.24
CA ARG A 199 -3.92 -20.43 6.37
C ARG A 199 -3.62 -19.21 7.24
N TRP A 200 -2.46 -19.25 7.89
CA TRP A 200 -1.90 -18.19 8.71
C TRP A 200 -1.63 -16.94 7.88
N ARG A 201 -2.30 -15.83 8.19
CA ARG A 201 -1.92 -14.49 7.72
C ARG A 201 -1.79 -13.61 8.96
N ASN A 202 -0.56 -13.18 9.29
CA ASN A 202 -0.38 -11.94 10.05
C ASN A 202 0.42 -11.01 9.16
N GLY A 203 -0.24 -9.92 8.80
CA GLY A 203 0.20 -9.05 7.75
C GLY A 203 1.36 -8.13 8.07
N CYS A 204 1.90 -7.51 7.02
CA CYS A 204 2.80 -6.37 7.20
C CYS A 204 2.00 -5.13 7.59
N GLY A 205 2.63 -4.18 8.29
CA GLY A 205 2.00 -2.88 8.56
C GLY A 205 1.79 -2.10 7.26
N VAL A 206 2.87 -1.82 6.55
CA VAL A 206 2.82 -1.26 5.20
C VAL A 206 3.60 -2.17 4.27
N ARG A 207 3.00 -2.51 3.14
CA ARG A 207 3.73 -2.95 1.95
C ARG A 207 3.82 -1.83 0.95
N VAL A 208 5.04 -1.55 0.55
CA VAL A 208 5.32 -0.76 -0.62
C VAL A 208 5.87 -1.67 -1.72
N ASP A 209 5.92 -1.14 -2.93
CA ASP A 209 6.50 -1.74 -4.11
C ASP A 209 5.65 -2.77 -4.85
N GLY A 210 5.81 -2.68 -6.15
CA GLY A 210 5.17 -3.46 -7.19
C GLY A 210 5.67 -2.92 -8.53
N ARG A 211 5.24 -3.55 -9.62
CA ARG A 211 5.60 -3.10 -10.97
C ARG A 211 5.42 -1.58 -11.13
N ASN A 212 6.41 -0.90 -11.71
CA ASN A 212 6.43 0.54 -11.97
C ASN A 212 6.35 1.48 -10.75
N SER A 213 6.49 0.97 -9.51
CA SER A 213 6.57 1.84 -8.34
C SER A 213 7.79 2.75 -8.44
N ARG A 214 7.67 4.01 -8.04
CA ARG A 214 8.77 4.99 -8.12
C ARG A 214 9.01 5.66 -6.78
N PHE A 215 7.95 6.16 -6.14
CA PHE A 215 8.04 6.91 -4.89
C PHE A 215 6.80 6.68 -4.03
N ALA A 216 7.02 6.26 -2.78
CA ALA A 216 6.01 6.36 -1.72
C ALA A 216 6.64 7.08 -0.53
N TRP A 217 5.85 7.88 0.17
CA TRP A 217 6.32 8.58 1.37
C TRP A 217 5.43 8.23 2.55
N LEU A 218 6.05 7.67 3.59
CA LEU A 218 5.43 7.44 4.88
C LEU A 218 5.93 8.51 5.84
N ASP A 219 5.01 9.29 6.38
CA ASP A 219 5.30 10.31 7.39
C ASP A 219 4.38 10.15 8.59
N SER A 220 4.90 10.46 9.78
CA SER A 220 4.11 10.56 11.01
C SER A 220 3.24 9.33 11.26
N THR A 221 3.77 8.14 11.00
CA THR A 221 3.04 6.88 11.11
C THR A 221 3.51 6.07 12.31
N LEU A 222 2.56 5.65 13.16
CA LEU A 222 2.79 4.75 14.28
C LEU A 222 2.56 3.30 13.85
N PHE A 223 3.55 2.46 14.08
CA PHE A 223 3.45 1.01 13.97
C PHE A 223 3.45 0.37 15.36
N ALA A 224 2.41 -0.38 15.69
CA ALA A 224 2.28 -1.06 16.98
C ALA A 224 2.04 -2.56 16.83
N HIS A 225 2.62 -3.39 17.69
CA HIS A 225 2.34 -4.83 17.82
C HIS A 225 2.64 -5.69 16.57
N PHE A 226 3.82 -5.47 15.98
CA PHE A 226 4.36 -6.30 14.89
C PHE A 226 5.48 -7.20 15.43
N SER A 227 5.12 -8.12 16.35
CA SER A 227 6.09 -8.88 17.15
C SER A 227 5.95 -10.42 17.09
N GLY A 228 5.16 -10.96 16.15
CA GLY A 228 4.86 -12.40 16.03
C GLY A 228 5.53 -13.15 14.85
N LYS A 229 5.38 -14.49 14.85
CA LYS A 229 5.62 -15.34 13.67
C LYS A 229 4.40 -15.29 12.75
N SER A 230 4.61 -15.13 11.45
CA SER A 230 3.53 -15.18 10.46
C SER A 230 4.04 -15.41 9.04
N ASP A 231 3.20 -16.02 8.21
CA ASP A 231 3.40 -16.00 6.77
C ASP A 231 2.92 -14.63 6.24
N CYS A 232 3.81 -13.64 6.14
CA CYS A 232 3.58 -12.49 5.24
C CYS A 232 3.71 -12.98 3.79
N ARG A 233 2.62 -13.56 3.24
CA ARG A 233 2.60 -14.11 1.89
C ARG A 233 2.55 -13.01 0.83
N ASN A 234 3.02 -13.32 -0.37
CA ASN A 234 2.67 -12.55 -1.55
C ASN A 234 1.35 -13.11 -2.07
N GLU A 235 0.32 -12.27 -2.26
CA GLU A 235 -0.76 -12.64 -3.17
C GLU A 235 -0.20 -12.64 -4.58
N VAL A 236 0.07 -13.85 -5.08
CA VAL A 236 0.04 -14.07 -6.52
C VAL A 236 -1.40 -13.84 -6.95
N PHE A 237 -1.65 -12.74 -7.66
CA PHE A 237 -2.92 -12.59 -8.36
C PHE A 237 -3.05 -13.72 -9.38
N HIS A 238 -4.07 -14.55 -9.21
CA HIS A 238 -4.49 -15.51 -10.21
C HIS A 238 -5.40 -14.80 -11.21
N THR A 239 -4.82 -14.22 -12.25
CA THR A 239 -5.57 -13.81 -13.45
C THR A 239 -5.04 -14.58 -14.66
N GLY A 240 -5.71 -15.68 -15.02
CA GLY A 240 -5.42 -16.49 -16.19
C GLY A 240 -4.40 -17.63 -16.03
N ASN A 241 -4.12 -18.32 -17.13
CA ASN A 241 -3.38 -19.60 -17.25
C ASN A 241 -1.88 -19.54 -16.89
N ARG A 242 -1.40 -18.49 -16.19
CA ARG A 242 0.00 -18.39 -15.72
C ARG A 242 0.05 -18.53 -14.20
N GLN A 243 0.47 -19.71 -13.75
CA GLN A 243 0.81 -19.96 -12.34
C GLN A 243 2.10 -19.22 -12.01
N PHE A 244 2.03 -18.10 -11.29
CA PHE A 244 3.20 -17.59 -10.60
C PHE A 244 3.35 -18.37 -9.30
N HIS A 245 4.55 -18.89 -9.02
CA HIS A 245 4.80 -19.65 -7.81
C HIS A 245 4.75 -18.71 -6.59
N SER A 246 3.83 -18.96 -5.65
CA SER A 246 3.89 -18.33 -4.33
C SER A 246 5.08 -18.90 -3.58
N THR A 247 6.23 -18.25 -3.66
CA THR A 247 7.42 -18.65 -2.93
C THR A 247 7.32 -18.13 -1.49
N ARG A 248 7.32 -19.04 -0.51
CA ARG A 248 7.38 -18.69 0.92
C ARG A 248 8.80 -18.24 1.22
N PHE A 249 9.02 -16.94 1.42
CA PHE A 249 10.37 -16.42 1.67
C PHE A 249 10.65 -15.97 3.11
N SER A 250 9.65 -15.87 4.01
CA SER A 250 9.94 -15.77 5.46
C SER A 250 8.70 -15.98 6.33
N SER A 251 8.92 -16.54 7.52
CA SER A 251 7.90 -16.86 8.54
C SER A 251 7.66 -15.77 9.60
N GLU A 252 8.01 -14.50 9.34
CA GLU A 252 7.95 -13.44 10.35
C GLU A 252 7.39 -12.08 9.85
N VAL A 253 6.62 -11.44 10.74
CA VAL A 253 5.96 -10.14 10.56
C VAL A 253 6.96 -8.99 10.46
N ALA A 254 6.66 -7.95 9.68
CA ALA A 254 7.38 -6.67 9.72
C ALA A 254 6.42 -5.47 9.65
N ALA A 255 6.80 -4.36 10.29
CA ALA A 255 6.04 -3.11 10.21
C ALA A 255 6.05 -2.53 8.79
N ILE A 256 7.18 -2.59 8.10
CA ILE A 256 7.32 -2.18 6.70
C ILE A 256 7.90 -3.36 5.90
N ALA A 257 7.37 -3.63 4.73
CA ALA A 257 7.97 -4.59 3.81
C ALA A 257 7.93 -4.05 2.37
N GLY A 258 8.93 -4.44 1.59
CA GLY A 258 8.85 -4.30 0.16
C GLY A 258 8.04 -5.43 -0.49
N CYS A 259 7.88 -5.27 -1.80
CA CYS A 259 7.41 -6.26 -2.76
C CYS A 259 6.03 -6.87 -2.54
N TYR A 260 4.99 -6.08 -2.73
CA TYR A 260 3.63 -6.59 -2.87
C TYR A 260 3.43 -7.39 -4.17
N ALA A 261 3.94 -6.90 -5.31
CA ALA A 261 3.72 -7.51 -6.63
C ALA A 261 4.94 -7.38 -7.59
N CYS A 262 6.14 -7.79 -7.15
CA CYS A 262 7.33 -7.76 -8.01
C CYS A 262 7.52 -9.04 -8.82
N GLN A 263 8.37 -8.92 -9.84
CA GLN A 263 8.86 -10.00 -10.69
C GLN A 263 10.38 -9.89 -10.80
N ASP A 264 11.01 -10.87 -11.46
CA ASP A 264 12.43 -10.82 -11.79
C ASP A 264 12.77 -9.51 -12.52
N ASN A 265 13.87 -8.87 -12.13
CA ASN A 265 14.34 -7.56 -12.62
C ASN A 265 13.46 -6.35 -12.27
N ILE A 266 12.52 -6.46 -11.32
CA ILE A 266 11.82 -5.32 -10.73
C ILE A 266 12.44 -5.00 -9.36
N GLY A 267 12.94 -3.77 -9.19
CA GLY A 267 13.60 -3.35 -7.96
C GLY A 267 14.27 -1.98 -8.09
N GLY A 268 14.92 -1.50 -7.02
CA GLY A 268 15.62 -0.22 -6.95
C GLY A 268 14.71 0.99 -6.71
N GLN A 269 13.47 0.78 -6.28
CA GLN A 269 12.53 1.88 -6.00
C GLN A 269 12.98 2.73 -4.82
N ASN A 270 12.64 4.02 -4.82
CA ASN A 270 13.05 4.95 -3.77
C ASN A 270 11.85 5.39 -2.94
N HIS A 271 11.86 5.11 -1.65
CA HIS A 271 10.83 5.56 -0.71
C HIS A 271 11.41 6.53 0.30
N ARG A 272 10.53 7.34 0.91
CA ARG A 272 10.90 8.28 1.96
C ARG A 272 10.16 7.91 3.24
N LEU A 273 10.90 7.97 4.34
CA LEU A 273 10.40 7.71 5.67
C LEU A 273 10.77 8.91 6.55
N SER A 274 9.82 9.39 7.34
CA SER A 274 10.04 10.41 8.35
C SER A 274 9.02 10.29 9.47
N ASN A 275 9.37 10.74 10.66
CA ASN A 275 8.52 10.79 11.85
C ASN A 275 7.84 9.44 12.20
N LEU A 276 8.53 8.32 11.95
CA LEU A 276 7.99 7.00 12.22
C LEU A 276 8.18 6.58 13.69
N SER A 277 7.15 5.97 14.27
CA SER A 277 7.18 5.47 15.64
C SER A 277 6.89 3.98 15.68
N PHE A 278 7.57 3.25 16.56
CA PHE A 278 7.48 1.80 16.66
C PHE A 278 7.28 1.37 18.12
N VAL A 279 6.18 0.67 18.40
CA VAL A 279 5.84 0.13 19.73
C VAL A 279 5.63 -1.37 19.61
N ASP A 280 6.39 -2.18 20.35
CA ASP A 280 6.29 -3.65 20.26
C ASP A 280 6.42 -4.15 18.80
N VAL A 281 7.51 -3.73 18.15
CA VAL A 281 7.83 -4.11 16.77
C VAL A 281 9.17 -4.85 16.78
N THR A 282 9.13 -6.16 16.52
CA THR A 282 10.34 -6.98 16.46
C THR A 282 11.13 -6.66 15.19
N ARG A 283 10.45 -6.40 14.07
CA ARG A 283 11.07 -6.08 12.78
C ARG A 283 10.45 -4.81 12.19
N ARG A 284 11.22 -3.73 12.16
CA ARG A 284 10.77 -2.46 11.55
C ARG A 284 10.64 -2.57 10.03
N MET A 285 11.54 -3.31 9.39
CA MET A 285 11.52 -3.49 7.93
C MET A 285 12.00 -4.86 7.48
N ARG A 286 11.44 -5.37 6.38
CA ARG A 286 11.84 -6.61 5.71
C ARG A 286 12.00 -6.40 4.21
N PHE A 287 12.99 -7.08 3.64
CA PHE A 287 13.21 -7.21 2.21
C PHE A 287 13.11 -8.69 1.80
N MET A 288 12.57 -8.92 0.63
CA MET A 288 12.46 -10.17 -0.10
C MET A 288 13.64 -10.41 -1.05
N TRP A 289 14.22 -9.35 -1.63
CA TRP A 289 15.25 -9.47 -2.67
C TRP A 289 16.48 -8.61 -2.41
N LYS A 290 17.62 -9.03 -2.95
CA LYS A 290 18.93 -8.33 -2.80
C LYS A 290 18.96 -6.91 -3.40
N PHE A 291 18.02 -6.59 -4.28
CA PHE A 291 17.95 -5.31 -5.00
C PHE A 291 16.52 -4.76 -5.07
N GLU A 292 15.74 -4.99 -4.02
CA GLU A 292 14.32 -4.66 -3.99
C GLU A 292 14.08 -3.16 -3.91
N SER A 293 14.43 -2.49 -2.80
CA SER A 293 14.06 -1.08 -2.61
C SER A 293 15.10 -0.31 -1.80
N ILE A 294 15.06 1.01 -1.92
CA ILE A 294 15.88 1.97 -1.21
C ILE A 294 14.95 2.84 -0.37
N PHE A 295 15.01 2.69 0.94
CA PHE A 295 14.27 3.54 1.87
C PHE A 295 15.18 4.65 2.40
N ARG A 296 14.84 5.90 2.12
CA ARG A 296 15.53 7.07 2.66
C ARG A 296 14.85 7.50 3.95
N ASP A 297 15.54 7.32 5.05
CA ASP A 297 15.12 7.78 6.36
C ASP A 297 15.60 9.22 6.57
N LEU A 298 14.68 10.17 6.45
CA LEU A 298 15.00 11.58 6.36
C LEU A 298 15.45 12.15 7.71
N ASP A 299 14.92 11.63 8.81
CA ASP A 299 15.10 12.17 10.16
C ASP A 299 15.73 11.18 11.15
N GLY A 300 15.91 9.91 10.75
CA GLY A 300 16.51 8.89 11.61
C GLY A 300 15.48 8.12 12.43
N SER A 301 14.18 8.41 12.29
CA SER A 301 13.11 7.75 13.03
C SER A 301 13.05 6.24 12.79
N THR A 302 13.51 5.79 11.61
CA THR A 302 13.48 4.37 11.24
C THR A 302 14.81 3.66 11.48
N SER A 303 15.89 4.22 10.97
CA SER A 303 17.26 3.68 10.93
C SER A 303 18.14 4.11 12.10
N GLY A 304 17.70 5.11 12.88
CA GLY A 304 18.52 5.76 13.90
C GLY A 304 19.52 6.79 13.36
N THR A 305 19.47 7.14 12.07
CA THR A 305 20.38 8.14 11.48
C THR A 305 19.67 8.98 10.43
N ALA A 306 19.59 10.28 10.71
CA ALA A 306 19.01 11.26 9.80
C ALA A 306 19.74 11.29 8.45
N GLY A 307 18.96 11.28 7.37
CA GLY A 307 19.46 11.19 5.99
C GLY A 307 20.03 9.81 5.61
N GLY A 308 19.85 8.80 6.46
CA GLY A 308 20.30 7.44 6.21
C GLY A 308 19.52 6.77 5.07
N GLN A 309 20.15 5.78 4.43
CA GLN A 309 19.49 4.91 3.46
C GLN A 309 19.49 3.49 4.00
N ILE A 310 18.34 2.81 3.85
CA ILE A 310 18.16 1.42 4.22
C ILE A 310 17.92 0.63 2.93
N VAL A 311 18.76 -0.37 2.70
CA VAL A 311 18.75 -1.24 1.52
C VAL A 311 18.89 -2.69 1.96
N PRO A 312 18.49 -3.67 1.13
CA PRO A 312 18.76 -5.07 1.39
C PRO A 312 20.27 -5.32 1.58
N TYR A 313 20.62 -6.19 2.53
CA TYR A 313 22.01 -6.62 2.66
C TYR A 313 22.44 -7.43 1.43
N ASN A 314 23.60 -7.07 0.87
CA ASN A 314 24.16 -7.77 -0.28
C ASN A 314 25.68 -7.75 -0.19
N ARG A 315 26.32 -8.94 -0.26
CA ARG A 315 27.78 -9.09 -0.25
C ARG A 315 28.49 -8.39 -1.42
N LEU A 316 27.77 -8.07 -2.49
CA LEU A 316 28.30 -7.30 -3.62
C LEU A 316 28.38 -5.79 -3.35
N LEU A 317 27.67 -5.27 -2.34
CA LEU A 317 27.79 -3.87 -1.95
C LEU A 317 29.10 -3.68 -1.21
N PRO A 318 29.98 -2.76 -1.63
CA PRO A 318 31.27 -2.59 -1.00
C PRO A 318 31.06 -2.16 0.46
N ILE A 319 31.51 -2.99 1.39
CA ILE A 319 31.61 -2.64 2.81
C ILE A 319 32.82 -1.72 2.93
N ILE A 320 32.64 -0.47 2.51
CA ILE A 320 33.64 0.56 2.71
C ILE A 320 33.57 0.95 4.18
N GLU A 321 34.68 0.74 4.89
CA GLU A 321 34.80 1.08 6.29
C GLU A 321 34.46 2.56 6.50
N GLY A 322 33.41 2.83 7.30
CA GLY A 322 32.89 4.19 7.54
C GLY A 322 31.76 4.63 6.61
N HIS A 323 31.45 3.90 5.54
CA HIS A 323 30.36 4.20 4.60
C HIS A 323 29.18 3.25 4.80
N CYS A 324 29.40 1.95 4.67
CA CYS A 324 28.38 0.92 4.86
C CYS A 324 28.80 0.05 6.05
N ARG A 325 28.02 0.03 7.14
CA ARG A 325 28.24 -0.92 8.24
C ARG A 325 27.13 -1.96 8.24
N PRO A 326 27.43 -3.25 7.96
CA PRO A 326 26.46 -4.30 8.24
C PRO A 326 26.13 -4.25 9.74
N SER A 327 24.85 -4.32 10.07
CA SER A 327 24.42 -4.77 11.39
C SER A 327 24.92 -6.19 11.63
N VAL A 328 25.03 -6.56 12.90
CA VAL A 328 25.42 -7.90 13.34
C VAL A 328 24.64 -8.94 12.53
N MET A 329 25.38 -9.68 11.71
CA MET A 329 24.88 -10.85 10.98
C MET A 329 24.42 -11.88 12.01
N ILE A 330 23.19 -12.39 11.87
CA ILE A 330 23.00 -13.81 12.17
C ILE A 330 23.40 -14.53 10.87
N ASP A 331 24.47 -15.29 11.03
CA ASP A 331 25.24 -16.12 10.11
C ASP A 331 24.64 -16.44 8.72
N PRO A 332 25.40 -16.21 7.62
CA PRO A 332 25.04 -16.69 6.29
C PRO A 332 25.68 -18.05 5.92
N GLU A 333 26.19 -18.83 6.88
CA GLU A 333 26.68 -20.20 6.64
C GLU A 333 25.59 -21.29 6.68
N SER A 334 24.32 -20.95 6.91
CA SER A 334 23.25 -21.91 6.61
C SER A 334 22.99 -21.91 5.10
N GLU A 335 23.58 -22.87 4.38
CA GLU A 335 23.17 -23.31 3.03
C GLU A 335 21.75 -23.93 3.03
N GLN A 336 20.79 -23.26 3.64
CA GLN A 336 19.37 -23.43 3.38
C GLN A 336 18.76 -22.04 3.26
N GLU A 337 18.07 -21.83 2.15
CA GLU A 337 17.51 -20.57 1.68
C GLU A 337 16.77 -19.79 2.78
N GLY A 338 17.21 -18.55 3.01
CA GLY A 338 16.31 -17.45 3.33
C GLY A 338 15.87 -17.29 4.78
N GLU A 339 16.79 -17.08 5.72
CA GLU A 339 16.47 -16.39 6.98
C GLU A 339 17.61 -15.44 7.39
N GLY A 340 17.34 -14.13 7.51
CA GLY A 340 18.34 -13.14 7.94
C GLY A 340 17.76 -11.73 8.10
N VAL A 341 18.03 -11.09 9.25
CA VAL A 341 17.19 -10.08 9.90
C VAL A 341 17.97 -8.79 10.23
N LEU A 342 17.29 -7.64 10.11
CA LEU A 342 17.52 -6.28 10.69
C LEU A 342 18.68 -5.34 10.24
N GLN A 343 18.25 -4.13 9.83
CA GLN A 343 18.71 -2.72 10.02
C GLN A 343 20.19 -2.30 10.23
N ARG A 344 20.74 -1.42 9.35
CA ARG A 344 21.72 -0.30 9.57
C ARG A 344 22.25 0.29 8.23
N THR A 345 23.16 1.26 8.17
CA THR A 345 23.00 2.75 8.14
C THR A 345 24.15 3.36 7.29
N LEU A 346 23.91 4.46 6.55
CA LEU A 346 24.93 5.30 5.87
C LEU A 346 24.98 6.70 6.51
N LYS A 347 26.18 7.23 6.83
CA LYS A 347 26.42 8.64 7.21
C LYS A 347 26.94 9.42 6.01
N ARG A 348 26.41 10.62 5.75
CA ARG A 348 27.05 11.63 4.90
C ARG A 348 28.06 12.42 5.72
N GLN A 349 29.34 12.43 5.32
CA GLN A 349 30.30 13.43 5.79
C GLN A 349 30.09 14.76 5.03
N GLY A 350 30.14 15.86 5.77
CA GLY A 350 29.88 17.22 5.30
C GLY A 350 30.94 17.78 4.35
N SER A 351 30.57 18.88 3.69
CA SER A 351 31.42 19.69 2.82
C SER A 351 32.64 20.27 3.58
N PRO A 352 33.79 20.44 2.93
CA PRO A 352 34.90 21.17 3.52
C PRO A 352 34.66 22.69 3.44
N ASP A 353 34.59 23.33 4.60
CA ASP A 353 34.79 24.78 4.75
C ASP A 353 36.18 25.14 4.21
N GLN A 354 36.23 25.96 3.16
CA GLN A 354 37.44 26.66 2.77
C GLN A 354 37.55 27.95 3.59
N GLY A 355 38.40 27.90 4.62
CA GLY A 355 38.89 29.07 5.33
C GLY A 355 39.86 29.88 4.46
N ILE A 356 39.55 31.17 4.34
CA ILE A 356 40.32 32.20 3.65
C ILE A 356 41.65 32.46 4.36
N ALA A 357 42.74 32.57 3.60
CA ALA A 357 43.90 33.38 3.97
C ALA A 357 44.43 34.14 2.73
N ARG A 358 44.26 35.47 2.74
CA ARG A 358 45.02 36.45 1.95
C ARG A 358 46.28 36.85 2.76
N PRO A 359 47.36 37.35 2.14
CA PRO A 359 47.37 38.65 1.44
C PRO A 359 47.15 38.56 -0.08
#